data_AF-T0HN38-F1
#
_entry.id   AF-T0HN38-F1
#
_cell.length_a   1.000
_cell.length_b   1.000
_cell.length_c   1.000
_cell.angle_alpha   90.00
_cell.angle_beta   90.00
_cell.angle_gamma   90.00
#
_symmetry.space_group_name_H-M   'P 1'
#
loop_
_entity.id
_entity.type
_entity.pdbx_description
1 polymer ?
#
loop_
_entity_poly.entity_id
_entity_poly.type
_entity_poly.pdbx_seq_one_letter_code
_entity_poly.pdbx_strand_id
1 'polypeptide(L)' 'MDMHRKADGRPAQGPGRGTGIVTIALPSPGEGVSRALRNAYRLASDALPDDMLALLAKLDKH' A
#
# COMPACT_ATOMS: atom_id res chain seq x y z
N MET A 1 -11.14 -16.62 1.00
CA MET A 1 -11.00 -17.12 -0.38
C MET A 1 -9.80 -16.39 -0.95
N ASP A 2 -8.64 -17.01 -0.85
CA ASP A 2 -7.36 -16.45 -1.30
C ASP A 2 -6.99 -17.10 -2.63
N MET A 3 -7.08 -16.34 -3.72
CA MET A 3 -6.63 -16.78 -5.03
C MET A 3 -5.32 -16.09 -5.40
N HIS A 4 -4.21 -16.61 -4.87
CA HIS A 4 -2.88 -16.30 -5.35
C HIS A 4 -2.39 -17.44 -6.26
N ARG A 5 -2.81 -17.40 -7.52
CA ARG A 5 -2.19 -18.19 -8.59
C ARG A 5 -1.51 -17.25 -9.57
N LYS A 6 -0.19 -17.14 -9.49
CA LYS A 6 0.65 -16.77 -10.63
C LYS A 6 1.82 -17.75 -10.67
N ALA A 7 1.98 -18.31 -11.85
CA ALA A 7 2.69 -19.54 -12.17
C ALA A 7 4.16 -19.57 -11.74
N ASP A 8 4.58 -20.74 -11.24
CA ASP A 8 5.97 -21.12 -11.11
C ASP A 8 6.65 -21.14 -12.50
N GLY A 9 7.51 -20.15 -12.75
CA GLY A 9 8.41 -20.15 -13.89
C GLY A 9 9.85 -20.09 -13.41
N ARG A 10 10.62 -21.17 -13.56
CA ARG A 10 12.06 -21.25 -13.25
C ARG A 10 12.76 -22.20 -14.26
N PRO A 11 14.07 -22.07 -14.53
CA PRO A 11 14.80 -20.94 -15.12
C PRO A 11 15.48 -21.33 -16.46
N ALA A 12 15.80 -20.35 -17.32
CA ALA A 12 16.66 -20.59 -18.48
C ALA A 12 18.14 -20.67 -18.03
N GLN A 13 18.81 -21.76 -18.37
CA GLN A 13 20.22 -22.03 -18.08
C GLN A 13 21.02 -21.86 -19.39
N GLY A 14 21.92 -20.88 -19.45
CA GLY A 14 22.81 -20.70 -20.60
C GLY A 14 23.64 -19.40 -20.54
N PRO A 15 24.96 -19.44 -20.75
CA PRO A 15 25.83 -18.26 -20.67
C PRO A 15 25.89 -17.56 -22.04
N GLY A 16 25.21 -16.42 -22.17
CA GLY A 16 25.16 -15.64 -23.40
C GLY A 16 25.27 -14.14 -23.10
N ARG A 17 26.33 -13.51 -23.61
CA ARG A 17 26.60 -12.07 -23.58
C ARG A 17 25.51 -11.32 -24.35
N GLY A 18 24.51 -10.76 -23.66
CA GLY A 18 23.46 -9.94 -24.27
C GLY A 18 22.32 -9.63 -23.29
N THR A 19 22.00 -8.34 -23.13
CA THR A 19 20.82 -7.78 -22.43
C THR A 19 20.48 -8.43 -21.08
N GLY A 20 21.11 -7.94 -20.00
CA GLY A 20 20.75 -8.33 -18.64
C GLY A 20 19.28 -8.00 -18.36
N ILE A 21 18.46 -9.03 -18.21
CA ILE A 21 17.08 -8.88 -17.74
C ILE A 21 17.16 -8.51 -16.26
N VAL A 22 16.83 -7.27 -15.92
CA VAL A 22 16.71 -6.81 -14.53
C VAL A 22 15.28 -7.07 -14.08
N THR A 23 15.10 -8.07 -13.24
CA THR A 23 13.80 -8.36 -12.64
C THR A 23 13.53 -7.32 -11.55
N ILE A 24 12.65 -6.36 -11.82
CA ILE A 24 12.17 -5.40 -10.82
C ILE A 24 11.04 -6.06 -10.05
N ALA A 25 11.27 -6.29 -8.75
CA ALA A 25 10.21 -6.75 -7.86
C ALA A 25 9.20 -5.62 -7.62
N LEU A 26 7.91 -5.95 -7.63
CA LEU A 26 6.89 -5.00 -7.24
C LEU A 26 7.08 -4.66 -5.74
N PRO A 27 7.11 -3.38 -5.35
CA PRO A 27 7.24 -3.00 -3.95
C PRO A 27 6.12 -3.62 -3.12
N SER A 28 6.42 -3.89 -1.86
CA SER A 28 5.44 -4.49 -0.97
C SER A 28 4.24 -3.55 -0.77
N PRO A 29 3.04 -4.10 -0.51
CA PRO A 29 1.86 -3.28 -0.26
C PRO A 29 2.12 -2.28 0.88
N GLY A 30 2.14 -1.00 0.54
CA GLY A 30 2.40 0.06 1.51
C GLY A 30 3.82 0.64 1.51
N GLU A 31 4.72 0.24 0.61
CA GLU A 31 5.97 0.96 0.35
C GLU A 31 5.77 2.13 -0.64
N GLY A 32 6.84 2.92 -0.82
CA GLY A 32 6.89 3.98 -1.82
C GLY A 32 5.81 5.06 -1.64
N VAL A 33 5.05 5.33 -2.69
CA VAL A 33 4.04 6.41 -2.75
C VAL A 33 2.97 6.22 -1.68
N SER A 34 2.52 5.00 -1.42
CA SER A 34 1.53 4.73 -0.37
C SER A 34 2.07 5.06 1.03
N ARG A 35 3.36 4.80 1.28
CA ARG A 35 4.01 5.21 2.52
C ARG A 35 4.15 6.73 2.62
N ALA A 36 4.54 7.38 1.52
CA ALA A 36 4.68 8.82 1.47
C ALA A 36 3.34 9.54 1.72
N LEU A 37 2.27 9.08 1.08
CA LEU A 37 0.91 9.60 1.29
C LEU A 37 0.45 9.37 2.73
N ARG A 38 0.64 8.17 3.29
CA ARG A 38 0.28 7.93 4.70
C ARG A 38 1.06 8.80 5.67
N ASN A 39 2.31 9.12 5.37
CA ASN A 39 3.10 10.03 6.19
C ASN A 39 2.62 11.48 6.05
N ALA A 40 2.31 11.92 4.83
CA ALA A 40 1.87 13.28 4.54
C ALA A 40 0.47 13.58 5.09
N TYR A 41 -0.43 12.60 5.02
CA TYR A 41 -1.81 12.69 5.50
C TYR A 41 -1.99 12.02 6.86
N ARG A 42 -0.91 11.75 7.61
CA ARG A 42 -1.04 11.27 8.98
C ARG A 42 -1.67 12.40 9.77
N LEU A 43 -2.95 12.26 10.07
CA LEU A 43 -3.71 13.28 10.79
C LEU A 43 -2.95 13.59 12.08
N ALA A 44 -2.49 14.83 12.22
CA ALA A 44 -1.62 15.25 13.31
C ALA A 44 -2.37 15.37 14.65
N SER A 45 -3.67 15.13 14.68
CA SER A 45 -4.48 15.29 15.87
C SER A 45 -4.91 13.93 16.42
N ASP A 46 -4.37 13.56 17.57
CA ASP A 46 -4.90 12.48 18.43
C ASP A 46 -6.34 12.76 18.88
N ALA A 47 -6.85 13.98 18.67
CA ALA A 47 -8.21 14.39 18.97
C ALA A 47 -8.94 14.88 17.71
N LEU A 48 -10.20 14.50 17.58
CA LEU A 48 -11.12 15.04 16.59
C LEU A 48 -11.53 16.48 17.00
N PRO A 49 -11.62 17.45 16.08
CA PRO A 49 -12.10 18.80 16.42
C PRO A 49 -13.49 18.79 17.07
N ASP A 50 -13.70 19.66 18.05
CA ASP A 50 -14.94 19.74 18.85
C ASP A 50 -16.20 19.94 17.99
N ASP A 51 -16.09 20.69 16.90
CA ASP A 51 -17.20 20.90 15.95
C ASP A 51 -17.65 19.59 15.30
N MET A 52 -16.70 18.70 14.99
CA MET A 52 -16.99 17.39 14.41
C MET A 52 -17.59 16.44 15.47
N LEU A 53 -17.12 16.52 16.71
CA LEU A 53 -17.73 15.80 17.84
C LEU A 53 -19.18 16.25 18.08
N ALA A 54 -19.45 17.55 17.97
CA ALA A 54 -20.80 18.10 18.10
C ALA A 54 -21.73 17.62 16.98
N LEU A 55 -21.22 17.41 15.76
CA LEU A 55 -21.98 16.80 14.67
C LEU A 55 -22.27 15.31 14.93
N LEU A 56 -21.30 14.55 15.42
CA LEU A 56 -21.50 13.14 15.79
C LEU A 56 -22.54 12.98 16.91
N ALA A 57 -22.50 13.85 17.92
CA ALA A 57 -23.47 13.86 19.01
C ALA A 57 -24.92 14.17 18.56
N LYS A 58 -25.10 14.75 17.37
CA LYS A 58 -26.44 14.93 16.77
C LYS A 58 -26.93 13.66 16.08
N LEU A 59 -26.03 12.86 15.51
CA LEU A 59 -26.36 11.56 14.91
C LEU A 59 -26.73 10.53 15.98
N ASP A 60 -26.05 10.56 17.13
CA ASP A 60 -26.27 9.62 18.25
C ASP A 60 -27.62 9.79 18.96
N LYS A 61 -28.33 10.91 18.71
CA LYS A 61 -29.63 11.22 19.33
C LYS A 61 -30.85 10.72 18.53
N HIS A 62 -30.62 9.95 17.46
CA HIS A 62 -31.66 9.36 16.60
C HIS A 62 -31.55 7.84 16.58
#